data_AF-A0AAW9BDX7-F1
#
_entry.id   AF-A0AAW9BDX7-F1
#
_cell.length_a   1.000
_cell.length_b   1.000
_cell.length_c   1.000
_cell.angle_alpha   90.00
_cell.angle_beta   90.00
_cell.angle_gamma   90.00
#
_symmetry.space_group_name_H-M   'P 1'
#
loop_
_entity.id
_entity.type
_entity.pdbx_description
1 polymer ?
#
loop_
_entity_poly.entity_id
_entity_poly.type
_entity_poly.pdbx_seq_one_letter_code
_entity_poly.pdbx_strand_id
1 'polypeptide(L)'
;YVDKTQADIIAFQEVDSKAAVQKAVGDGYAIYLSDRAQSNNKHLQFSDTNQYTGFAVRKDIEVSDPADFSITRGNSKLRFASYIVVNPSQKDELHLLSVHLKAGCSGAYKNSRDCQTLSQQGEALAKWMSEREKKKEQYAVMGDFNHNLSYQRDWLWAIMTLGNDAQLVTRDTQADCKVRSNKNPSK
;
A
#
# COMPACT_ATOMS: atom_id res chain seq x y z
N TYR A 1 7.08 19.71 1.05
CA TYR A 1 6.36 18.98 -0.04
C TYR A 1 5.10 18.39 0.54
N VAL A 2 5.19 17.61 1.63
CA VAL A 2 4.03 17.15 2.41
C VAL A 2 3.16 18.32 2.90
N ASP A 3 3.73 19.40 3.43
CA ASP A 3 2.95 20.56 3.90
C ASP A 3 2.05 21.22 2.82
N LYS A 4 2.35 20.99 1.54
CA LYS A 4 1.56 21.52 0.42
C LYS A 4 0.35 20.65 0.08
N THR A 5 0.30 19.40 0.53
CA THR A 5 -0.81 18.50 0.23
C THR A 5 -2.03 18.78 1.10
N GLN A 6 -1.83 19.40 2.28
CA GLN A 6 -2.87 19.56 3.32
C GLN A 6 -3.60 18.25 3.64
N ALA A 7 -2.94 17.10 3.43
CA ALA A 7 -3.56 15.79 3.55
C ALA A 7 -3.86 15.44 5.02
N ASP A 8 -4.99 14.80 5.25
CA ASP A 8 -5.41 14.34 6.57
C ASP A 8 -4.67 13.04 6.94
N ILE A 9 -4.46 12.22 5.93
CA ILE A 9 -3.88 10.88 6.00
C ILE A 9 -2.90 10.73 4.84
N ILE A 10 -1.71 10.23 5.14
CA ILE A 10 -0.64 10.01 4.17
C ILE A 10 -0.22 8.55 4.27
N ALA A 11 -0.44 7.78 3.21
CA ALA A 11 0.17 6.46 3.07
C ALA A 11 1.60 6.60 2.54
N PHE A 12 2.55 5.90 3.15
CA PHE A 12 3.96 5.89 2.70
C PHE A 12 4.47 4.47 2.47
N GLN A 13 5.52 4.40 1.66
CA GLN A 13 6.21 3.16 1.28
C GLN A 13 7.72 3.35 1.40
N GLU A 14 8.44 2.24 1.56
CA GLU A 14 9.91 2.20 1.63
C GLU A 14 10.56 3.08 2.71
N VAL A 15 9.91 3.23 3.86
CA VAL A 15 10.47 4.03 4.96
C VAL A 15 11.19 3.16 5.99
N ASP A 16 12.37 3.58 6.42
CA ASP A 16 13.21 2.84 7.36
C ASP A 16 12.78 2.98 8.82
N SER A 17 12.20 4.12 9.22
CA SER A 17 11.83 4.35 10.62
C SER A 17 10.74 5.40 10.81
N LYS A 18 10.09 5.33 11.98
CA LYS A 18 9.09 6.31 12.42
C LYS A 18 9.68 7.71 12.50
N ALA A 19 10.92 7.85 12.94
CA ALA A 19 11.62 9.13 13.02
C ALA A 19 11.80 9.77 11.63
N ALA A 20 12.09 8.97 10.60
CA ALA A 20 12.21 9.46 9.23
C ALA A 20 10.87 10.01 8.70
N VAL A 21 9.76 9.31 8.96
CA VAL A 21 8.41 9.79 8.62
C VAL A 21 8.10 11.08 9.39
N GLN A 22 8.31 11.09 10.71
CA GLN A 22 7.99 12.26 11.56
C GLN A 22 8.71 13.52 11.08
N LYS A 23 9.99 13.38 10.70
CA LYS A 23 10.77 14.49 10.15
C LYS A 23 10.17 15.08 8.87
N ALA A 24 9.49 14.25 8.05
CA ALA A 24 8.89 14.68 6.79
C ALA A 24 7.48 15.25 6.93
N VAL A 25 6.68 14.73 7.86
CA VAL A 25 5.26 15.11 8.04
C VAL A 25 5.03 16.11 9.19
N GLY A 26 6.02 16.30 10.07
CA GLY A 26 5.93 17.18 11.24
C GLY A 26 5.14 16.58 12.40
N ASP A 27 5.15 17.24 13.55
CA ASP A 27 4.63 16.71 14.82
C ASP A 27 3.10 16.62 14.91
N GLY A 28 2.37 17.12 13.91
CA GLY A 28 0.91 17.06 13.85
C GLY A 28 0.33 15.68 13.55
N TYR A 29 1.17 14.69 13.19
CA TYR A 29 0.74 13.36 12.79
C TYR A 29 1.13 12.29 13.80
N ALA A 30 0.23 11.34 14.02
CA ALA A 30 0.52 10.02 14.55
C ALA A 30 1.00 9.11 13.41
N ILE A 31 2.00 8.27 13.69
CA ILE A 31 2.64 7.41 12.69
C ILE A 31 2.44 5.94 13.08
N TYR A 32 1.89 5.20 12.12
CA TYR A 32 1.59 3.78 12.15
C TYR A 32 2.48 3.11 11.11
N LEU A 33 3.49 2.37 11.56
CA LEU A 33 4.34 1.55 10.70
C LEU A 33 3.78 0.14 10.63
N SER A 34 4.06 -0.56 9.53
CA SER A 34 3.68 -1.96 9.44
C SER A 34 4.12 -2.77 10.65
N ASP A 35 3.35 -3.79 11.06
CA ASP A 35 3.66 -4.70 12.17
C ASP A 35 5.03 -5.37 11.99
N ARG A 36 5.54 -5.43 10.76
CA ARG A 36 6.91 -5.87 10.46
C ARG A 36 7.97 -5.09 11.25
N ALA A 37 7.71 -3.84 11.62
CA ALA A 37 8.60 -3.00 12.42
C ALA A 37 8.60 -3.37 13.91
N GLN A 38 7.62 -4.14 14.39
CA GLN A 38 7.55 -4.57 15.78
C GLN A 38 8.68 -5.55 16.14
N SER A 39 9.11 -5.53 17.40
CA SER A 39 10.24 -6.32 17.90
C SER A 39 9.99 -7.84 17.86
N ASN A 40 8.75 -8.28 18.08
CA ASN A 40 8.31 -9.67 17.90
C ASN A 40 8.47 -10.16 16.44
N ASN A 41 8.47 -9.24 15.47
CA ASN A 41 8.62 -9.50 14.04
C ASN A 41 10.06 -9.29 13.52
N LYS A 42 11.07 -9.27 14.40
CA LYS A 42 12.49 -9.09 14.03
C LYS A 42 12.98 -10.08 12.96
N HIS A 43 12.43 -11.29 12.91
CA HIS A 43 12.76 -12.29 11.90
C HIS A 43 12.34 -11.88 10.46
N LEU A 44 11.40 -10.94 10.34
CA LEU A 44 10.92 -10.33 9.09
C LEU A 44 11.65 -9.03 8.74
N GLN A 45 12.66 -8.63 9.53
CA GLN A 45 13.42 -7.40 9.35
C GLN A 45 14.78 -7.67 8.73
N PHE A 46 15.27 -6.69 7.97
CA PHE A 46 16.66 -6.67 7.52
C PHE A 46 17.56 -6.18 8.67
N SER A 47 18.83 -6.60 8.66
CA SER A 47 19.82 -6.18 9.65
C SER A 47 20.32 -4.75 9.42
N ASP A 48 20.15 -4.25 8.20
CA ASP A 48 20.51 -2.93 7.72
C ASP A 48 19.23 -2.09 7.49
N THR A 49 19.01 -1.58 6.28
CA THR A 49 17.89 -0.71 5.95
C THR A 49 16.61 -1.50 5.70
N ASN A 50 15.54 -1.10 6.39
CA ASN A 50 14.22 -1.65 6.19
C ASN A 50 13.38 -0.75 5.28
N GLN A 51 12.38 -1.36 4.63
CA GLN A 51 11.43 -0.69 3.75
C GLN A 51 10.01 -0.95 4.27
N TYR A 52 9.58 -0.20 5.28
CA TYR A 52 8.25 -0.32 5.85
C TYR A 52 7.22 0.46 5.04
N THR A 53 6.01 -0.10 4.99
CA THR A 53 4.77 0.61 4.63
C THR A 53 4.14 1.17 5.90
N GLY A 54 3.19 2.08 5.74
CA GLY A 54 2.45 2.63 6.87
C GLY A 54 1.64 3.87 6.52
N PHE A 55 1.19 4.53 7.57
CA PHE A 55 0.38 5.75 7.54
C PHE A 55 0.90 6.81 8.50
N ALA A 56 0.84 8.06 8.07
CA ALA A 56 0.83 9.22 8.96
C ALA A 56 -0.59 9.80 8.94
N VAL A 57 -1.21 9.91 10.12
CA VAL A 57 -2.59 10.39 10.28
C VAL A 57 -2.59 11.58 11.23
N ARG A 58 -3.32 12.66 10.91
CA ARG A 58 -3.42 13.79 11.85
C ARG A 58 -3.93 13.33 13.21
N LYS A 59 -3.34 13.88 14.28
CA LYS A 59 -3.57 13.42 15.67
C LYS A 59 -5.00 13.64 16.18
N ASP A 60 -5.78 14.47 15.52
CA ASP A 60 -7.20 14.74 15.83
C ASP A 60 -8.16 13.71 15.22
N ILE A 61 -7.66 12.77 14.40
CA ILE A 61 -8.43 11.69 13.79
C ILE A 61 -8.29 10.42 14.64
N GLU A 62 -9.41 9.79 14.97
CA GLU A 62 -9.43 8.54 15.72
C GLU A 62 -9.01 7.36 14.82
N VAL A 63 -8.08 6.53 15.31
CA VAL A 63 -7.53 5.41 14.55
C VAL A 63 -7.43 4.17 15.42
N SER A 64 -7.91 3.05 14.89
CA SER A 64 -7.55 1.71 15.34
C SER A 64 -6.47 1.13 14.42
N ASP A 65 -5.55 0.35 14.98
CA ASP A 65 -4.40 -0.27 14.31
C ASP A 65 -4.52 -1.81 14.41
N PRO A 66 -5.38 -2.45 13.60
CA PRO A 66 -5.52 -3.90 13.62
C PRO A 66 -4.27 -4.59 13.07
N ALA A 67 -4.18 -5.91 13.27
CA ALA A 67 -3.05 -6.68 12.75
C ALA A 67 -2.92 -6.55 11.23
N ASP A 68 -1.70 -6.26 10.79
CA ASP A 68 -1.31 -6.25 9.40
C ASP A 68 -1.24 -7.65 8.80
N PHE A 69 -1.09 -7.72 7.48
CA PHE A 69 -0.86 -8.99 6.81
C PHE A 69 0.21 -8.91 5.72
N SER A 70 0.91 -10.02 5.52
CA SER A 70 1.79 -10.20 4.38
C SER A 70 0.97 -10.40 3.12
N ILE A 71 1.23 -9.60 2.09
CA ILE A 71 0.61 -9.74 0.76
C ILE A 71 1.34 -10.82 -0.06
N THR A 72 2.52 -11.26 0.40
CA THR A 72 3.30 -12.32 -0.24
C THR A 72 3.18 -13.64 0.53
N ARG A 73 3.06 -14.75 -0.19
CA ARG A 73 3.08 -16.09 0.42
C ARG A 73 4.49 -16.47 0.88
N GLY A 74 4.60 -17.11 2.05
CA GLY A 74 5.86 -17.63 2.59
C GLY A 74 6.62 -16.64 3.50
N ASN A 75 7.87 -17.00 3.83
CA ASN A 75 8.70 -16.27 4.81
C ASN A 75 9.47 -15.09 4.20
N SER A 76 8.79 -14.29 3.37
CA SER A 76 9.42 -13.14 2.74
C SER A 76 9.48 -11.95 3.71
N LYS A 77 10.66 -11.31 3.80
CA LYS A 77 10.86 -10.07 4.59
C LYS A 77 10.20 -8.83 3.99
N LEU A 78 9.69 -8.96 2.76
CA LEU A 78 8.88 -8.00 2.03
C LEU A 78 7.64 -8.77 1.53
N ARG A 79 6.42 -8.28 1.39
CA ARG A 79 5.84 -6.93 1.37
C ARG A 79 4.59 -7.00 2.25
N PHE A 80 4.47 -6.09 3.21
CA PHE A 80 3.36 -6.05 4.16
C PHE A 80 2.34 -5.00 3.75
N ALA A 81 1.05 -5.33 3.88
CA ALA A 81 -0.02 -4.35 3.85
C ALA A 81 -0.11 -3.76 5.24
N SER A 82 0.12 -2.46 5.38
CA SER A 82 -0.25 -1.76 6.63
C SER A 82 -1.73 -1.49 6.62
N TYR A 83 -2.39 -1.75 7.74
CA TYR A 83 -3.84 -1.65 7.87
C TYR A 83 -4.23 -0.80 9.07
N ILE A 84 -5.01 0.25 8.80
CA ILE A 84 -5.64 1.05 9.86
C ILE A 84 -7.13 1.16 9.62
N VAL A 85 -7.87 1.45 10.68
CA VAL A 85 -9.29 1.82 10.63
C VAL A 85 -9.45 3.23 11.18
N VAL A 86 -9.92 4.13 10.34
CA VAL A 86 -10.21 5.53 10.68
C VAL A 86 -11.64 5.62 11.20
N ASN A 87 -11.85 6.40 12.26
CA ASN A 87 -13.14 6.63 12.92
C ASN A 87 -13.88 5.32 13.23
N PRO A 88 -13.25 4.39 13.99
CA PRO A 88 -13.82 3.07 14.26
C PRO A 88 -15.16 3.16 14.99
N SER A 89 -16.11 2.31 14.62
CA SER A 89 -17.49 2.28 15.13
C SER A 89 -18.30 3.57 14.90
N GLN A 90 -17.84 4.45 14.01
CA GLN A 90 -18.56 5.65 13.59
C GLN A 90 -19.18 5.48 12.19
N LYS A 91 -20.04 6.43 11.78
CA LYS A 91 -20.77 6.35 10.49
C LYS A 91 -19.81 6.44 9.29
N ASP A 92 -18.69 7.12 9.47
CA ASP A 92 -17.64 7.36 8.50
C ASP A 92 -16.41 6.47 8.73
N GLU A 93 -16.60 5.30 9.36
CA GLU A 93 -15.55 4.28 9.50
C GLU A 93 -14.95 3.92 8.14
N LEU A 94 -13.63 3.99 8.04
CA LEU A 94 -12.90 3.75 6.79
C LEU A 94 -11.69 2.84 7.02
N HIS A 95 -11.67 1.72 6.30
CA HIS A 95 -10.58 0.75 6.33
C HIS A 95 -9.52 1.09 5.28
N LEU A 96 -8.29 1.33 5.70
CA LEU A 96 -7.21 1.78 4.81
C LEU A 96 -6.08 0.77 4.74
N LEU A 97 -5.65 0.44 3.52
CA LEU A 97 -4.42 -0.31 3.26
C LEU A 97 -3.34 0.52 2.58
N SER A 98 -2.13 0.48 3.12
CA SER A 98 -0.91 0.98 2.48
C SER A 98 -0.10 -0.20 1.95
N VAL A 99 0.11 -0.24 0.63
CA VAL A 99 0.77 -1.35 -0.05
C VAL A 99 2.01 -0.91 -0.80
N HIS A 100 2.97 -1.83 -0.95
CA HIS A 100 4.07 -1.69 -1.88
C HIS A 100 4.24 -3.04 -2.58
N LEU A 101 3.79 -3.15 -3.83
CA LEU A 101 3.72 -4.41 -4.59
C LEU A 101 4.98 -4.68 -5.41
N LYS A 102 5.15 -5.93 -5.85
CA LYS A 102 6.34 -6.42 -6.54
C LYS A 102 6.62 -5.66 -7.84
N ALA A 103 7.74 -4.96 -7.87
CA ALA A 103 8.34 -4.40 -9.08
C ALA A 103 8.81 -5.48 -10.09
N GLY A 104 9.01 -5.09 -11.35
CA GLY A 104 9.56 -5.96 -12.41
C GLY A 104 8.52 -6.54 -13.37
N CYS A 105 7.24 -6.26 -13.16
CA CYS A 105 6.16 -6.63 -14.07
C CYS A 105 5.18 -5.46 -14.27
N SER A 106 5.63 -4.36 -14.87
CA SER A 106 4.86 -3.12 -15.00
C SER A 106 3.98 -3.01 -16.26
N GLY A 107 4.04 -4.01 -17.14
CA GLY A 107 3.30 -4.02 -18.41
C GLY A 107 2.54 -5.33 -18.61
N ALA A 108 2.39 -5.77 -19.86
CA ALA A 108 1.71 -7.02 -20.17
C ALA A 108 2.28 -8.20 -19.36
N TYR A 109 1.38 -9.06 -18.88
CA TYR A 109 1.74 -10.24 -18.12
C TYR A 109 2.70 -11.14 -18.90
N LYS A 110 3.74 -11.63 -18.21
CA LYS A 110 4.68 -12.61 -18.72
C LYS A 110 4.80 -13.72 -17.69
N ASN A 111 5.10 -14.95 -18.11
CA ASN A 111 5.32 -16.06 -17.19
C ASN A 111 6.69 -15.98 -16.48
N SER A 112 6.95 -14.87 -15.79
CA SER A 112 8.14 -14.61 -15.00
C SER A 112 7.82 -14.70 -13.51
N ARG A 113 8.85 -14.93 -12.69
CA ARG A 113 8.70 -14.94 -11.22
C ARG A 113 8.09 -13.64 -10.69
N ASP A 114 8.45 -12.50 -11.28
CA ASP A 114 7.97 -11.19 -10.85
C ASP A 114 6.47 -11.03 -11.12
N CYS A 115 6.00 -11.38 -12.31
CA CYS A 115 4.59 -11.32 -12.65
C CYS A 115 3.75 -12.33 -11.87
N GLN A 116 4.27 -13.55 -11.64
CA GLN A 116 3.61 -14.55 -10.80
C GLN A 116 3.45 -14.07 -9.36
N THR A 117 4.50 -13.45 -8.81
CA THR A 117 4.46 -12.87 -7.46
C THR A 117 3.43 -11.73 -7.41
N LEU A 118 3.47 -10.82 -8.39
CA LEU A 118 2.54 -9.69 -8.45
C LEU A 118 1.07 -10.16 -8.62
N SER A 119 0.83 -11.20 -9.40
CA SER A 119 -0.48 -11.85 -9.51
C SER A 119 -1.00 -12.36 -8.17
N GLN A 120 -0.17 -13.11 -7.41
CA GLN A 120 -0.53 -13.60 -6.08
C GLN A 120 -0.83 -12.46 -5.11
N GLN A 121 -0.13 -11.33 -5.25
CA GLN A 121 -0.39 -10.14 -4.45
C GLN A 121 -1.72 -9.49 -4.82
N GLY A 122 -2.06 -9.42 -6.11
CA GLY A 122 -3.37 -8.99 -6.58
C GLY A 122 -4.51 -9.84 -6.02
N GLU A 123 -4.34 -11.17 -6.00
CA GLU A 123 -5.32 -12.10 -5.41
C GLU A 123 -5.52 -11.86 -3.89
N ALA A 124 -4.44 -11.59 -3.16
CA ALA A 124 -4.52 -11.29 -1.73
C ALA A 124 -5.29 -9.99 -1.47
N LEU A 125 -5.09 -8.97 -2.31
CA LEU A 125 -5.85 -7.72 -2.24
C LEU A 125 -7.31 -7.92 -2.61
N ALA A 126 -7.60 -8.69 -3.67
CA ALA A 126 -8.97 -9.02 -4.06
C ALA A 126 -9.73 -9.67 -2.91
N LYS A 127 -9.11 -10.66 -2.24
CA LYS A 127 -9.68 -11.31 -1.06
C LYS A 127 -9.99 -10.30 0.05
N TRP A 128 -9.04 -9.43 0.39
CA TRP A 128 -9.22 -8.43 1.44
C TRP A 128 -10.35 -7.44 1.11
N MET A 129 -10.40 -6.92 -0.11
CA MET A 129 -11.44 -5.99 -0.57
C MET A 129 -12.83 -6.66 -0.58
N SER A 130 -12.94 -7.88 -1.11
CA SER A 130 -14.19 -8.64 -1.09
C SER A 130 -14.69 -8.92 0.33
N GLU A 131 -13.80 -9.08 1.32
CA GLU A 131 -14.20 -9.22 2.72
C GLU A 131 -14.77 -7.93 3.31
N ARG A 132 -14.23 -6.76 2.95
CA ARG A 132 -14.79 -5.46 3.35
C ARG A 132 -16.18 -5.26 2.75
N GLU A 133 -16.34 -5.54 1.46
CA GLU A 133 -17.62 -5.39 0.77
C GLU A 133 -18.72 -6.31 1.31
N LYS A 134 -18.39 -7.58 1.61
CA LYS A 134 -19.34 -8.51 2.25
C LYS A 134 -19.84 -8.01 3.59
N LYS A 135 -19.01 -7.27 4.33
CA LYS A 135 -19.35 -6.66 5.61
C LYS A 135 -19.96 -5.26 5.47
N LYS A 136 -20.08 -4.73 4.25
CA LYS A 136 -20.54 -3.37 3.93
C LYS A 136 -19.65 -2.28 4.57
N GLU A 137 -18.37 -2.56 4.72
CA GLU A 137 -17.37 -1.65 5.27
C GLU A 137 -16.79 -0.77 4.14
N GLN A 138 -16.59 0.52 4.41
CA GLN A 138 -15.91 1.42 3.47
C GLN A 138 -14.40 1.14 3.49
N TYR A 139 -13.76 1.18 2.33
CA TYR A 139 -12.32 0.92 2.26
C TYR A 139 -11.61 1.71 1.16
N ALA A 140 -10.29 1.85 1.33
CA ALA A 140 -9.40 2.27 0.26
C ALA A 140 -8.07 1.54 0.35
N VAL A 141 -7.53 1.17 -0.82
CA VAL A 141 -6.18 0.61 -0.95
C VAL A 141 -5.32 1.61 -1.69
N MET A 142 -4.21 2.00 -1.09
CA MET A 142 -3.33 3.04 -1.60
C MET A 142 -1.86 2.64 -1.45
N GLY A 143 -1.00 3.26 -2.26
CA GLY A 143 0.45 3.04 -2.21
C GLY A 143 1.05 2.74 -3.57
N ASP A 144 2.19 2.05 -3.57
CA ASP A 144 2.94 1.75 -4.79
C ASP A 144 2.58 0.36 -5.33
N PHE A 145 1.76 0.34 -6.37
CA PHE A 145 1.37 -0.89 -7.06
C PHE A 145 2.46 -1.45 -7.98
N ASN A 146 3.52 -0.68 -8.27
CA ASN A 146 4.56 -1.01 -9.26
C ASN A 146 3.99 -1.42 -10.64
N HIS A 147 2.78 -0.96 -10.94
CA HIS A 147 1.97 -1.31 -12.10
C HIS A 147 1.03 -0.17 -12.45
N ASN A 148 0.79 0.06 -13.74
CA ASN A 148 -0.22 1.02 -14.16
C ASN A 148 -1.59 0.34 -14.30
N LEU A 149 -2.45 0.54 -13.30
CA LEU A 149 -3.79 -0.06 -13.23
C LEU A 149 -4.81 0.58 -14.19
N SER A 150 -4.54 1.75 -14.77
CA SER A 150 -5.50 2.46 -15.63
C SER A 150 -5.49 2.01 -17.08
N TYR A 151 -4.56 1.14 -17.48
CA TYR A 151 -4.56 0.58 -18.84
C TYR A 151 -5.85 -0.19 -19.12
N GLN A 152 -6.38 -0.03 -20.33
CA GLN A 152 -7.57 -0.74 -20.74
C GLN A 152 -7.33 -2.26 -20.66
N ARG A 153 -8.20 -2.96 -19.93
CA ARG A 153 -8.09 -4.41 -19.66
C ARG A 153 -6.79 -4.79 -18.96
N ASP A 154 -6.30 -3.92 -18.08
CA ASP A 154 -5.14 -4.25 -17.26
C ASP A 154 -5.35 -5.56 -16.47
N TRP A 155 -4.36 -6.44 -16.52
CA TRP A 155 -4.49 -7.79 -15.98
C TRP A 155 -4.39 -7.79 -14.45
N LEU A 156 -3.59 -6.90 -13.86
CA LEU A 156 -3.47 -6.81 -12.41
C LEU A 156 -4.74 -6.21 -11.82
N TRP A 157 -5.25 -5.14 -12.43
CA TRP A 157 -6.55 -4.57 -12.07
C TRP A 157 -7.66 -5.62 -12.13
N ALA A 158 -7.75 -6.39 -13.24
CA ALA A 158 -8.76 -7.43 -13.38
C ALA A 158 -8.67 -8.53 -12.30
N ILE A 159 -7.47 -8.90 -11.85
CA ILE A 159 -7.28 -9.84 -10.74
C ILE A 159 -7.72 -9.21 -9.42
N MET A 160 -7.26 -7.98 -9.16
CA MET A 160 -7.58 -7.26 -7.92
C MET A 160 -9.08 -7.04 -7.76
N THR A 161 -9.81 -6.80 -8.85
CA THR A 161 -11.26 -6.59 -8.81
C THR A 161 -12.08 -7.84 -9.06
N LEU A 162 -11.46 -9.02 -9.05
CA LEU A 162 -12.19 -10.26 -9.24
C LEU A 162 -13.07 -10.53 -8.01
N GLY A 163 -14.39 -10.39 -8.16
CA GLY A 163 -15.36 -10.66 -7.10
C GLY A 163 -15.50 -9.53 -6.08
N ASN A 164 -15.19 -8.29 -6.48
CA ASN A 164 -15.49 -7.07 -5.74
C ASN A 164 -15.83 -5.92 -6.71
N ASP A 165 -16.43 -4.86 -6.18
CA ASP A 165 -16.88 -3.67 -6.92
C ASP A 165 -15.94 -2.47 -6.75
N ALA A 166 -14.65 -2.72 -6.46
CA ALA A 166 -13.65 -1.68 -6.26
C ALA A 166 -13.55 -0.74 -7.47
N GLN A 167 -13.41 0.56 -7.19
CA GLN A 167 -13.23 1.59 -8.21
C GLN A 167 -11.81 2.17 -8.17
N LEU A 168 -11.22 2.36 -9.34
CA LEU A 168 -9.92 3.03 -9.46
C LEU A 168 -10.11 4.54 -9.44
N VAL A 169 -10.00 5.14 -8.26
CA VAL A 169 -10.20 6.60 -8.04
C VAL A 169 -9.21 7.44 -8.85
N THR A 170 -8.00 6.92 -9.09
CA THR A 170 -6.94 7.62 -9.83
C THR A 170 -6.87 7.24 -11.31
N ARG A 171 -7.95 6.68 -11.89
CA ARG A 171 -7.97 6.19 -13.28
C ARG A 171 -7.55 7.27 -14.27
N ASP A 172 -8.08 8.47 -14.07
CA ASP A 172 -7.89 9.62 -14.97
C ASP A 172 -6.79 10.58 -14.47
N THR A 173 -6.08 10.21 -13.39
CA THR A 173 -4.96 11.00 -12.87
C THR A 173 -3.75 10.82 -13.78
N GLN A 174 -3.20 11.92 -14.30
CA GLN A 174 -1.99 11.89 -15.10
C GLN A 174 -0.77 11.59 -14.24
N ALA A 175 0.02 10.60 -14.65
CA ALA A 175 1.29 10.27 -14.02
C ALA A 175 2.41 11.16 -14.58
N ASP A 176 2.68 12.27 -13.89
CA ASP A 176 3.74 13.22 -14.28
C ASP A 176 5.14 12.77 -13.85
N CYS A 177 5.22 11.92 -12.82
CA CYS A 177 6.47 11.33 -12.34
C CYS A 177 6.76 10.01 -13.05
N LYS A 178 7.52 10.08 -14.16
CA LYS A 178 8.06 8.89 -14.84
C LYS A 178 9.46 8.57 -14.31
N VAL A 179 9.60 7.45 -13.61
CA VAL A 179 10.92 6.92 -13.21
C VAL A 179 11.66 6.47 -14.47
N ARG A 180 12.76 7.16 -14.79
CA ARG A 180 13.60 6.81 -15.94
C ARG A 180 14.57 5.71 -15.55
N SER A 181 14.74 4.73 -16.42
CA SER A 181 15.69 3.65 -16.19
C SER A 181 17.12 4.20 -16.21
N ASN A 182 17.92 3.87 -15.19
CA ASN A 182 19.35 4.17 -15.21
C ASN A 182 20.07 3.51 -16.40
N LYS A 183 19.50 2.44 -16.96
CA LYS A 183 20.03 1.77 -18.17
C LYS A 183 19.63 2.47 -19.47
N ASN A 184 18.58 3.29 -19.46
CA ASN A 184 18.12 4.08 -20.62
C ASN A 184 17.55 5.43 -20.14
N PRO A 185 18.42 6.41 -19.77
CA PRO A 185 18.00 7.67 -19.14
C PRO A 185 17.21 8.62 -20.05
N SER A 186 17.22 8.36 -21.36
CA SER A 186 16.61 9.18 -22.41
C SER A 186 15.27 8.64 -22.92
N LYS A 187 14.78 7.52 -22.38
CA LYS A 187 13.44 6.97 -22.66
C LYS A 187 12.49 7.23 -21.51
#